data_AF-A0A367A8V7-F1
#
_entry.id   AF-A0A367A8V7-F1
#
_cell.length_a   1.000
_cell.length_b   1.000
_cell.length_c   1.000
_cell.angle_alpha   90.00
_cell.angle_beta   90.00
_cell.angle_gamma   90.00
#
_symmetry.space_group_name_H-M   'P 1'
#
loop_
_entity.id
_entity.type
_entity.pdbx_description
1 polymer ?
#
loop_
_entity_poly.entity_id
_entity_poly.type
_entity_poly.pdbx_seq_one_letter_code
_entity_poly.pdbx_strand_id
1 'polypeptide(L)'
;MVRRVGRQPKSEADKVHDRIAVLRADRGVSRKELAEAVGVHPQTIGYVERGEYSPSLALALRIARFFDLPVEAVFSLDPLPSLSSELLRRTS
;
A
#
# COMPACT_ATOMS: atom_id res chain seq x y z
N MET A 1 -15.57 17.69 8.71
CA MET A 1 -15.59 16.43 9.50
C MET A 1 -14.85 15.35 8.71
N VAL A 2 -13.52 15.26 8.85
CA VAL A 2 -12.73 14.21 8.21
C VAL A 2 -13.03 12.91 8.95
N ARG A 3 -13.83 12.03 8.33
CA ARG A 3 -14.11 10.69 8.85
C ARG A 3 -12.77 10.02 9.15
N ARG A 4 -12.61 9.47 10.36
CA ARG A 4 -11.45 8.64 10.73
C ARG A 4 -11.22 7.65 9.61
N VAL A 5 -10.09 7.81 8.93
CA VAL A 5 -9.67 6.97 7.82
C VAL A 5 -9.16 5.69 8.47
N GLY A 6 -10.14 4.80 8.70
CA GLY A 6 -10.09 3.45 9.25
C GLY A 6 -9.27 3.17 10.51
N ARG A 7 -9.04 1.88 10.69
CA ARG A 7 -8.57 1.23 11.91
C ARG A 7 -7.04 1.28 11.99
N GLN A 8 -6.53 1.72 13.13
CA GLN A 8 -5.12 1.51 13.50
C GLN A 8 -4.85 0.02 13.72
N PRO A 9 -3.62 -0.46 13.46
CA PRO A 9 -3.24 -1.83 13.79
C PRO A 9 -3.53 -2.10 15.28
N LYS A 10 -4.08 -3.27 15.59
CA LYS A 10 -4.40 -3.65 16.98
C LYS A 10 -3.16 -4.15 17.74
N SER A 11 -2.13 -4.54 17.01
CA SER A 11 -0.85 -5.05 17.52
C SER A 11 0.23 -4.84 16.45
N GLU A 12 1.51 -4.94 16.84
CA GLU A 12 2.63 -4.95 15.88
C GLU A 12 2.52 -6.10 14.87
N ALA A 13 1.95 -7.24 15.26
CA ALA A 13 1.73 -8.38 14.37
C ALA A 13 0.64 -8.12 13.30
N ASP A 14 -0.24 -7.14 13.52
CA ASP A 14 -1.28 -6.74 12.55
C ASP A 14 -0.85 -5.57 11.66
N LYS A 15 0.42 -5.16 11.75
CA LYS A 15 0.95 -4.06 10.94
C LYS A 15 1.02 -4.50 9.49
N VAL A 16 0.45 -3.68 8.60
CA VAL A 16 0.49 -3.91 7.17
C VAL A 16 1.66 -3.13 6.59
N HIS A 17 2.57 -3.83 5.91
CA HIS A 17 3.60 -3.27 5.06
C HIS A 17 3.07 -3.10 3.64
N ASP A 18 3.50 -2.05 2.93
CA ASP A 18 3.08 -1.80 1.56
C ASP A 18 4.25 -1.40 0.63
N ARG A 19 4.03 -1.54 -0.69
CA ARG A 19 4.92 -1.04 -1.76
C ARG A 19 4.35 0.18 -2.49
N ILE A 20 3.32 0.84 -1.96
CA ILE A 20 2.58 1.89 -2.70
C ILE A 20 3.51 3.03 -3.11
N ALA A 21 4.35 3.50 -2.19
CA ALA A 21 5.26 4.60 -2.50
C ALA A 21 6.22 4.28 -3.66
N VAL A 22 6.74 3.04 -3.69
CA VAL A 22 7.62 2.55 -4.76
C VAL A 22 6.86 2.40 -6.07
N LEU A 23 5.71 1.72 -6.05
CA LEU A 23 4.87 1.48 -7.23
C LEU A 23 4.36 2.77 -7.87
N ARG A 24 4.06 3.78 -7.03
CA ARG A 24 3.71 5.11 -7.51
C ARG A 24 4.89 5.81 -8.19
N ALA A 25 6.06 5.79 -7.56
CA ALA A 25 7.25 6.42 -8.13
C ALA A 25 7.63 5.79 -9.48
N ASP A 26 7.58 4.47 -9.56
CA ASP A 26 7.83 3.67 -10.76
C ASP A 26 6.89 4.06 -11.92
N ARG A 27 5.61 4.33 -11.62
CA ARG A 27 4.59 4.70 -12.62
C ARG A 27 4.39 6.21 -12.78
N GLY A 28 5.16 7.06 -12.10
CA GLY A 28 4.96 8.51 -12.12
C GLY A 28 3.62 8.98 -11.53
N VAL A 29 3.01 8.19 -10.65
CA VAL A 29 1.68 8.45 -10.08
C VAL A 29 1.79 9.26 -8.78
N SER A 30 1.08 10.38 -8.70
CA SER A 30 0.95 11.17 -7.48
C SER A 30 -0.01 10.52 -6.47
N ARG A 31 0.10 10.90 -5.19
CA ARG A 31 -0.87 10.45 -4.17
C ARG A 31 -2.31 10.89 -4.50
N LYS A 32 -2.46 12.07 -5.12
CA LYS A 32 -3.77 12.61 -5.49
C LYS A 32 -4.43 11.73 -6.55
N GLU A 33 -3.70 11.39 -7.62
CA GLU A 33 -4.21 10.52 -8.69
C GLU A 33 -4.58 9.13 -8.17
N LEU A 34 -3.72 8.51 -7.36
CA LEU A 34 -4.05 7.21 -6.76
C LEU A 34 -5.30 7.32 -5.87
N ALA A 35 -5.40 8.36 -5.04
CA ALA A 35 -6.52 8.55 -4.14
C ALA A 35 -7.84 8.78 -4.89
N GLU A 36 -7.82 9.57 -5.96
CA GLU A 36 -8.96 9.77 -6.85
C GLU A 36 -9.39 8.46 -7.51
N ALA A 37 -8.44 7.70 -8.06
CA ALA A 37 -8.72 6.42 -8.71
C ALA A 37 -9.32 5.36 -7.76
N VAL A 38 -8.91 5.35 -6.49
CA VAL A 38 -9.42 4.40 -5.48
C VAL A 38 -10.51 5.02 -4.59
N GLY A 39 -11.00 6.22 -4.90
CA GLY A 39 -12.13 6.86 -4.22
C GLY A 39 -11.89 7.13 -2.73
N VAL A 40 -10.73 7.68 -2.38
CA VAL A 40 -10.39 8.10 -1.00
C VAL A 40 -9.79 9.51 -0.98
N HIS A 41 -9.71 10.10 0.21
CA HIS A 41 -9.01 11.37 0.38
C HIS A 41 -7.49 11.19 0.20
N PRO A 42 -6.74 12.11 -0.46
CA PRO A 42 -5.30 11.97 -0.68
C PRO A 42 -4.45 11.72 0.57
N GLN A 43 -4.86 12.27 1.72
CA GLN A 43 -4.18 12.00 3.01
C GLN A 43 -4.24 10.51 3.41
N THR A 44 -5.30 9.79 3.00
CA THR A 44 -5.44 8.34 3.24
C THR A 44 -4.25 7.59 2.69
N ILE A 45 -3.87 7.86 1.44
CA ILE A 45 -2.71 7.24 0.80
C ILE A 45 -1.43 7.56 1.57
N GLY A 46 -1.28 8.81 2.01
CA GLY A 46 -0.15 9.21 2.85
C GLY A 46 -0.10 8.45 4.19
N TYR A 47 -1.25 8.22 4.84
CA TYR A 47 -1.31 7.47 6.11
C TYR A 47 -0.98 5.99 5.92
N VAL A 48 -1.42 5.37 4.81
CA VAL A 48 -1.08 3.98 4.48
C VAL A 48 0.43 3.86 4.26
N GLU A 49 1.01 4.70 3.41
CA GLU A 49 2.45 4.65 3.07
C GLU A 49 3.39 4.84 4.26
N ARG A 50 2.93 5.53 5.32
CA ARG A 50 3.71 5.72 6.55
C ARG A 50 3.46 4.60 7.58
N GLY A 51 2.57 3.66 7.28
CA GLY A 51 2.16 2.59 8.20
C GLY A 51 1.34 3.10 9.40
N GLU A 52 0.84 4.34 9.35
CA GLU A 52 -0.01 4.94 10.40
C GLU A 52 -1.44 4.38 10.34
N TYR A 53 -1.80 3.79 9.20
CA TYR A 53 -3.14 3.31 8.91
C TYR A 53 -3.13 1.99 8.13
N SER A 54 -3.75 0.95 8.69
CA SER A 54 -3.98 -0.31 7.99
C SER A 54 -5.19 -0.17 7.05
N PRO A 55 -5.04 -0.35 5.72
CA PRO A 55 -6.15 -0.23 4.80
C PRO A 55 -7.19 -1.33 5.05
N SER A 56 -8.47 -1.03 4.79
CA SER A 56 -9.47 -2.10 4.70
C SER A 56 -9.14 -3.03 3.53
N LEU A 57 -9.59 -4.29 3.58
CA LEU A 57 -9.43 -5.23 2.47
C LEU A 57 -9.93 -4.65 1.14
N ALA A 58 -11.07 -3.96 1.14
CA ALA A 58 -11.62 -3.31 -0.05
C ALA A 58 -10.72 -2.17 -0.58
N LEU A 59 -10.03 -1.42 0.27
CA LEU A 59 -9.06 -0.42 -0.18
C LEU A 59 -7.80 -1.09 -0.74
N ALA A 60 -7.27 -2.11 -0.05
CA ALA A 60 -6.10 -2.87 -0.51
C ALA A 60 -6.35 -3.49 -1.89
N LEU A 61 -7.50 -4.13 -2.10
CA LEU A 61 -7.86 -4.74 -3.39
C LEU A 61 -8.01 -3.70 -4.52
N ARG A 62 -8.55 -2.51 -4.23
CA ARG A 62 -8.66 -1.43 -5.23
C ARG A 62 -7.29 -0.87 -5.61
N ILE A 63 -6.39 -0.70 -4.64
CA ILE A 63 -5.02 -0.25 -4.88
C ILE A 63 -4.26 -1.30 -5.70
N ALA A 64 -4.37 -2.59 -5.36
CA ALA A 64 -3.75 -3.68 -6.11
C ALA A 64 -4.22 -3.71 -7.56
N ARG A 65 -5.54 -3.57 -7.78
CA ARG A 65 -6.13 -3.46 -9.12
C ARG A 65 -5.63 -2.24 -9.89
N PHE A 66 -5.51 -1.07 -9.25
CA PHE A 66 -5.00 0.14 -9.90
C PHE A 66 -3.58 -0.06 -10.44
N PHE A 67 -2.75 -0.81 -9.71
CA PHE A 67 -1.39 -1.15 -10.14
C PHE A 67 -1.30 -2.39 -11.03
N ASP A 68 -2.41 -3.04 -11.35
CA ASP A 68 -2.44 -4.31 -12.09
C ASP A 68 -1.50 -5.37 -11.49
N LEU A 69 -1.56 -5.51 -10.16
CA LEU A 69 -0.75 -6.44 -9.39
C LEU A 69 -1.62 -7.25 -8.44
N PRO A 70 -1.21 -8.48 -8.09
CA PRO A 70 -1.85 -9.22 -7.03
C PRO A 70 -1.65 -8.51 -5.68
N VAL A 71 -2.57 -8.70 -4.73
CA VAL A 71 -2.58 -7.95 -3.47
C VAL A 71 -1.32 -8.21 -2.64
N GLU A 72 -0.79 -9.43 -2.67
CA GLU A 72 0.44 -9.85 -2.01
C GLU A 72 1.72 -9.23 -2.60
N ALA A 73 1.67 -8.74 -3.84
CA ALA A 73 2.78 -7.99 -4.42
C ALA A 73 2.80 -6.53 -3.92
N VAL A 74 1.67 -6.04 -3.40
CA VAL A 74 1.50 -4.66 -2.92
C VAL A 74 1.54 -4.58 -1.40
N PHE A 75 0.98 -5.55 -0.69
CA PHE A 75 0.84 -5.56 0.76
C PHE A 75 1.34 -6.87 1.38
N SER A 76 1.85 -6.80 2.61
CA SER A 76 2.24 -7.97 3.42
C SER A 76 2.08 -7.68 4.91
N LEU A 77 1.93 -8.72 5.72
CA LEU A 77 2.07 -8.60 7.19
C LEU A 77 3.54 -8.68 7.63
N ASP A 78 4.42 -9.18 6.76
CA ASP A 78 5.86 -9.19 6.97
C ASP A 78 6.54 -8.02 6.23
N PRO A 79 7.71 -7.55 6.69
CA PRO A 79 8.49 -6.55 5.97
C PRO A 79 8.75 -6.97 4.52
N LEU A 80 8.34 -6.12 3.58
CA LEU A 80 8.55 -6.37 2.17
C LEU A 80 10.04 -6.24 1.83
N PRO A 81 10.67 -7.28 1.27
CA PRO A 81 12.06 -7.20 0.84
C PRO A 81 12.21 -6.18 -0.30
N SER A 82 13.42 -5.63 -0.44
CA SER A 82 13.73 -4.77 -1.59
C SER A 82 13.59 -5.55 -2.90
N LEU A 83 13.17 -4.87 -3.97
CA LEU A 83 13.01 -5.49 -5.29
C LEU A 83 14.32 -6.13 -5.78
N SER A 84 15.46 -5.46 -5.54
CA SER A 84 16.79 -5.99 -5.88
C SER A 84 17.08 -7.30 -5.15
N SER A 85 16.77 -7.39 -3.84
CA SER A 85 16.97 -8.63 -3.08
C SER A 85 16.07 -9.75 -3.58
N GLU A 86 14.87 -9.44 -4.05
CA GLU A 86 13.91 -10.44 -4.53
C GLU A 86 14.30 -10.99 -5.91
N LEU A 87 14.83 -10.15 -6.79
CA LEU A 87 15.37 -10.58 -8.09
C LEU A 87 16.55 -11.54 -7.92
N LEU A 88 17.50 -11.22 -7.03
CA LEU A 88 18.67 -12.07 -6.77
C LEU A 88 18.29 -13.46 -6.20
N ARG A 89 17.20 -13.55 -5.43
CA ARG A 89 16.69 -14.82 -4.89
C ARG A 89 16.07 -15.73 -5.96
N ARG A 90 15.57 -15.17 -7.08
CA ARG A 90 14.91 -15.95 -8.15
C ARG A 90 15.88 -16.47 -9.20
N THR A 91 17.08 -15.90 -9.28
CA THR A 91 18.13 -16.29 -10.22
C THR A 91 19.10 -17.33 -9.64
N SER A 92 18.89 -17.75 -8.39
CA SER A 92 19.65 -18.80 -7.69
C SER A 92 18.80 -20.05 -7.56
#